data_AF-A0AAP2HQI0-F1
#
_entry.id   AF-A0AAP2HQI0-F1
#
_cell.length_a   1.000
_cell.length_b   1.000
_cell.length_c   1.000
_cell.angle_alpha   90.00
_cell.angle_beta   90.00
_cell.angle_gamma   90.00
#
_symmetry.space_group_name_H-M   'P 1'
#
loop_
_entity.id
_entity.type
_entity.pdbx_description
1 polymer ?
#
loop_
_entity_poly.entity_id
_entity_poly.type
_entity_poly.pdbx_seq_one_letter_code
_entity_poly.pdbx_strand_id
1 'polypeptide(L)'
;MSKKWTCDFCNRTEDEVAHIVVTPSEVAICDECVATCAEIIAEAKKSSDAEVKVTINNVGQPVAAPVVETDENRTAAFGRLAR
;
A
#
# COMPACT_ATOMS: atom_id res chain seq x y z
N MET A 1 -41.26 4.75 6.61
CA MET A 1 -40.56 3.76 5.77
C MET A 1 -39.12 3.71 6.23
N SER A 2 -38.62 2.55 6.67
CA SER A 2 -37.20 2.41 7.03
C SER A 2 -36.34 2.51 5.76
N LYS A 3 -35.36 3.43 5.72
CA LYS A 3 -34.45 3.59 4.59
C LYS A 3 -33.59 2.33 4.51
N LYS A 4 -33.75 1.54 3.45
CA LYS A 4 -32.93 0.36 3.18
C LYS A 4 -31.67 0.78 2.45
N TRP A 5 -30.51 0.43 3.00
CA TRP A 5 -29.22 0.71 2.39
C TRP A 5 -28.83 -0.41 1.43
N THR A 6 -28.12 -0.03 0.39
CA THR A 6 -27.56 -0.92 -0.64
C THR A 6 -26.10 -0.57 -0.80
N CYS A 7 -25.24 -1.58 -0.88
CA CYS A 7 -23.81 -1.40 -1.13
C CYS A 7 -23.61 -0.81 -2.53
N ASP A 8 -22.88 0.30 -2.65
CA ASP A 8 -22.59 0.97 -3.93
C ASP A 8 -21.65 0.14 -4.83
N PHE A 9 -20.95 -0.86 -4.28
CA PHE A 9 -19.95 -1.65 -4.99
C PHE A 9 -20.50 -2.97 -5.56
N CYS A 10 -21.34 -3.67 -4.80
CA CYS A 10 -21.91 -4.97 -5.21
C CYS A 10 -23.44 -4.95 -5.36
N ASN A 11 -24.09 -3.81 -5.12
CA ASN A 11 -25.53 -3.60 -5.22
C ASN A 11 -26.41 -4.51 -4.35
N ARG A 12 -25.84 -5.19 -3.34
CA ARG A 12 -26.60 -5.97 -2.36
C ARG A 12 -27.22 -5.10 -1.27
N THR A 13 -28.37 -5.52 -0.79
CA THR A 13 -29.14 -4.86 0.27
C THR A 13 -28.64 -5.22 1.67
N GLU A 14 -29.00 -4.43 2.68
CA GLU A 14 -28.71 -4.70 4.11
C GLU A 14 -29.16 -6.09 4.59
N ASP A 15 -30.19 -6.68 3.97
CA ASP A 15 -30.69 -8.03 4.30
C ASP A 15 -29.78 -9.16 3.75
N GLU A 16 -28.93 -8.87 2.75
CA GLU A 16 -28.09 -9.85 2.05
C GLU A 16 -26.64 -9.89 2.56
N VAL A 17 -26.25 -8.93 3.38
CA VAL A 17 -24.88 -8.79 3.91
C VAL A 17 -24.92 -8.61 5.42
N ALA A 18 -23.86 -9.05 6.12
CA ALA A 18 -23.84 -8.97 7.58
C ALA A 18 -23.79 -7.52 8.07
N HIS A 19 -22.98 -6.68 7.42
CA HIS A 19 -22.77 -5.29 7.82
C HIS A 19 -22.66 -4.35 6.63
N ILE A 20 -23.29 -3.17 6.73
CA ILE A 20 -23.12 -2.04 5.80
C ILE A 20 -22.65 -0.82 6.58
N VAL A 21 -21.56 -0.21 6.12
CA VAL A 21 -21.04 1.07 6.62
C VAL A 21 -21.53 2.18 5.70
N VAL A 22 -22.22 3.17 6.26
CA VAL A 22 -22.74 4.32 5.53
C VAL A 22 -22.01 5.57 5.96
N THR A 23 -21.51 6.32 4.99
CA THR A 23 -20.86 7.61 5.21
C THR A 23 -21.88 8.76 5.18
N PRO A 24 -21.60 9.90 5.84
CA PRO A 24 -22.45 11.10 5.74
C PRO A 24 -22.54 11.66 4.32
N SER A 25 -21.64 11.26 3.42
CA SER A 25 -21.68 11.55 1.99
C SER A 25 -22.60 10.62 1.19
N GLU A 26 -23.47 9.86 1.85
CA GLU A 26 -24.44 8.93 1.25
C GLU A 26 -23.83 7.74 0.48
N VAL A 27 -22.55 7.44 0.67
CA VAL A 27 -21.92 6.22 0.12
C VAL A 27 -22.00 5.09 1.14
N ALA A 28 -22.39 3.91 0.68
CA ALA A 28 -22.54 2.70 1.47
C ALA A 28 -21.65 1.56 0.96
N ILE A 29 -20.93 0.89 1.86
CA ILE A 29 -20.06 -0.25 1.55
C ILE A 29 -20.30 -1.40 2.53
N CYS A 30 -20.40 -2.63 2.02
CA CYS A 30 -20.56 -3.83 2.85
C CYS A 30 -19.22 -4.44 3.27
N ASP A 31 -19.24 -5.30 4.30
CA ASP A 31 -18.07 -5.97 4.85
C ASP A 31 -17.29 -6.81 3.81
N GLU A 32 -18.00 -7.53 2.95
CA GLU A 32 -17.37 -8.35 1.89
C GLU A 32 -16.63 -7.49 0.85
N CYS A 33 -17.20 -6.33 0.49
CA CYS A 33 -16.54 -5.40 -0.41
C CYS A 33 -15.31 -4.76 0.24
N VAL A 34 -15.36 -4.45 1.55
CA VAL A 34 -14.18 -3.96 2.29
C VAL A 34 -13.06 -5.00 2.28
N ALA A 35 -13.38 -6.27 2.54
CA ALA A 35 -12.40 -7.35 2.53
C ALA A 35 -11.73 -7.49 1.14
N THR A 36 -12.54 -7.56 0.09
CA THR A 36 -12.06 -7.67 -1.30
C THR A 36 -11.16 -6.48 -1.67
N CYS A 37 -11.60 -5.25 -1.37
CA CYS A 37 -10.80 -4.05 -1.64
C CYS A 37 -9.49 -4.05 -0.85
N ALA A 38 -9.50 -4.51 0.40
CA ALA A 38 -8.29 -4.59 1.23
C ALA A 38 -7.28 -5.59 0.65
N GLU A 39 -7.74 -6.74 0.13
CA GLU A 39 -6.89 -7.73 -0.54
C GLU A 39 -6.22 -7.14 -1.78
N ILE A 40 -6.99 -6.51 -2.68
CA ILE A 40 -6.47 -5.88 -3.91
C ILE A 40 -5.41 -4.82 -3.58
N ILE A 41 -5.66 -3.98 -2.57
CA ILE A 41 -4.71 -2.94 -2.13
C ILE A 41 -3.45 -3.56 -1.54
N ALA A 42 -3.57 -4.65 -0.77
CA ALA A 42 -2.42 -5.35 -0.21
C ALA A 42 -1.56 -6.01 -1.30
N GLU A 43 -2.18 -6.58 -2.34
CA GLU A 43 -1.48 -7.13 -3.50
C GLU A 43 -0.74 -6.03 -4.27
N ALA A 44 -1.38 -4.89 -4.53
CA ALA A 44 -0.76 -3.75 -5.21
C ALA A 44 0.45 -3.16 -4.44
N LYS A 45 0.41 -3.19 -3.10
CA LYS A 45 1.54 -2.77 -2.26
C LYS A 45 2.72 -3.74 -2.32
N LYS A 46 2.46 -5.06 -2.42
CA LYS A 46 3.50 -6.08 -2.54
C LYS A 46 4.21 -6.04 -3.89
N SER A 47 3.55 -5.57 -4.95
CA SER A 47 4.14 -5.47 -6.28
C SER A 47 4.95 -4.19 -6.53
N SER A 48 5.05 -3.29 -5.54
CA SER A 48 5.86 -2.06 -5.61
C SER A 48 7.35 -2.25 -5.22
N ASP A 49 7.82 -3.50 -5.08
CA ASP A 49 9.25 -3.88 -5.02
C ASP A 49 9.69 -4.63 -6.29
N ALA A 50 8.97 -4.48 -7.39
CA ALA A 50 9.48 -4.92 -8.68
C ALA A 50 10.40 -3.82 -9.23
N GLU A 51 11.70 -3.89 -8.93
CA GLU A 51 12.72 -3.21 -9.73
C GLU A 51 12.57 -3.70 -11.18
N VAL A 52 11.89 -2.93 -12.01
CA VAL A 52 11.83 -3.19 -13.45
C VAL A 52 13.19 -2.83 -14.02
N LYS A 53 14.12 -3.79 -13.99
CA LYS A 53 15.42 -3.69 -14.64
C LYS A 53 15.23 -3.70 -16.16
N VAL A 54 14.95 -2.52 -16.72
CA VAL A 54 14.95 -2.32 -18.17
C VAL A 54 16.40 -2.42 -18.65
N THR A 55 16.80 -3.62 -19.08
CA THR A 55 18.11 -3.81 -19.70
C THR A 55 18.00 -3.38 -21.16
N ILE A 56 18.30 -2.10 -21.43
CA ILE A 56 18.51 -1.64 -22.80
C ILE A 56 19.83 -2.28 -23.25
N ASN A 57 19.76 -3.21 -24.22
CA ASN A 57 20.92 -3.83 -24.85
C ASN A 57 21.68 -2.83 -25.72
N ASN A 58 22.25 -1.79 -25.11
CA ASN A 58 23.25 -0.96 -25.74
C ASN A 58 24.57 -1.18 -25.01
N VAL A 59 25.50 -1.85 -25.68
CA VAL A 59 26.83 -2.18 -25.15
C VAL A 59 27.59 -0.87 -24.90
N GLY A 60 27.76 -0.47 -23.63
CA GLY A 60 28.57 0.72 -23.32
C GLY A 60 28.50 1.24 -21.89
N GLN A 61 29.47 0.79 -21.08
CA GLN A 61 30.05 1.39 -19.86
C GLN A 61 29.32 1.23 -18.50
N PRO A 62 29.99 0.66 -17.47
CA PRO A 62 29.40 0.42 -16.16
C PRO A 62 29.24 1.72 -15.37
N VAL A 63 28.03 1.98 -14.86
CA VAL A 63 27.84 2.97 -13.78
C VAL A 63 28.19 2.28 -12.46
N ALA A 64 29.13 2.87 -11.72
CA ALA A 64 29.51 2.40 -10.39
C ALA A 64 28.25 2.31 -9.50
N ALA A 65 28.17 1.23 -8.72
CA ALA A 65 27.01 0.90 -7.90
C ALA A 65 26.54 2.09 -7.03
N PRO A 66 25.22 2.30 -6.85
CA PRO A 66 24.74 3.23 -5.84
C PRO A 66 25.12 2.69 -4.47
N VAL A 67 25.95 3.44 -3.73
CA VAL A 67 26.17 3.19 -2.32
C VAL A 67 24.86 3.46 -1.59
N VAL A 68 24.21 2.39 -1.14
CA VAL A 68 23.11 2.50 -0.18
C VAL A 68 23.80 2.83 1.15
N GLU A 69 23.78 4.09 1.54
CA GLU A 69 24.30 4.50 2.84
C GLU A 69 23.22 4.16 3.88
N THR A 70 23.39 3.01 4.55
CA THR A 70 22.58 2.67 5.73
C THR A 70 22.97 3.59 6.88
N ASP A 71 21.96 4.21 7.49
CA ASP A 71 22.07 5.11 8.65
C ASP A 71 22.39 4.33 9.94
N GLU A 72 23.58 3.72 10.02
CA GLU A 72 24.03 3.03 11.25
C GLU A 72 25.40 3.51 11.75
N ASN A 73 25.97 4.58 11.18
CA ASN A 73 27.28 5.10 11.59
C ASN A 73 27.34 6.60 11.94
N ARG A 74 26.24 7.19 12.43
CA ARG A 74 26.26 8.60 12.91
C ARG A 74 26.50 8.77 14.41
N THR A 75 26.69 7.70 15.18
CA THR A 75 26.83 7.80 16.66
C THR A 75 28.27 7.62 17.19
N ALA A 76 29.25 7.24 16.36
CA ALA A 76 30.62 6.97 16.85
C ALA A 76 31.57 8.19 16.89
N ALA A 77 31.21 9.34 16.33
CA ALA A 77 32.15 10.44 16.11
C ALA A 77 32.22 11.50 17.23
N PHE A 78 31.36 11.45 18.26
CA PHE A 78 31.43 12.40 19.39
C PHE A 78 31.58 11.67 20.72
N GLY A 79 32.72 11.00 20.92
CA GLY A 79 32.98 10.38 22.21
C GLY A 79 34.28 9.58 22.31
N ARG A 80 35.42 10.29 22.29
CA ARG A 80 36.64 10.03 23.12
C ARG A 80 37.87 10.78 22.56
N LEU A 81 37.96 12.07 22.85
CA LEU A 81 39.27 12.70 23.05
C LEU A 81 39.58 12.62 24.55
N ALA A 82 40.10 11.46 24.95
CA ALA A 82 40.68 11.26 26.27
C ALA A 82 42.04 10.57 26.09
N ARG A 83 43.06 11.38 25.80
CA ARG A 83 44.47 11.25 26.20
C ARG A 83 45.31 12.31 25.50
#